data_AF-A0A059B0X2-F1
#
_entry.id   AF-A0A059B0X2-F1
#
_cell.length_a   1.000
_cell.length_b   1.000
_cell.length_c   1.000
_cell.angle_alpha   90.00
_cell.angle_beta   90.00
_cell.angle_gamma   90.00
#
_symmetry.space_group_name_H-M   'P 1'
#
loop_
_entity.id
_entity.type
_entity.pdbx_description
1 polymer ?
#
loop_
_entity_poly.entity_id
_entity_poly.type
_entity_poly.pdbx_seq_one_letter_code
_entity_poly.pdbx_strand_id
1 'polypeptide(L)'
;MGEQLSGLNVKDLHNLENQLEMSLRGVRVKKEQILNDEIRELSRKGSMIHQENVELCRKANLVRQENMELLKKVYGTSNVNSSNENGFYPYELRTAEDPHVAIHL
;
A
#
# COMPACT_ATOMS: atom_id res chain seq x y z
N MET A 1 8.28 41.08 12.03
CA MET A 1 7.21 41.14 13.05
C MET A 1 7.75 41.28 14.48
N GLY A 2 8.96 40.79 14.79
CA GLY A 2 9.63 41.03 16.08
C GLY A 2 10.75 42.08 16.03
N GLU A 3 10.83 42.86 14.95
CA GLU A 3 11.87 43.87 14.73
C GLU A 3 11.24 45.27 14.83
N GLN A 4 12.05 46.28 15.16
CA GLN A 4 11.62 47.68 15.29
C GLN A 4 10.49 47.92 16.32
N LEU A 5 10.53 47.20 17.44
CA LEU A 5 9.57 47.38 18.54
C LEU A 5 9.83 48.65 19.37
N SER A 6 10.97 49.31 19.16
CA SER A 6 11.35 50.57 19.80
C SER A 6 10.40 51.69 19.37
N GLY A 7 9.41 52.00 20.20
CA GLY A 7 8.35 52.97 19.91
C GLY A 7 6.96 52.49 20.30
N LEU A 8 6.79 51.19 20.55
CA LEU A 8 5.56 50.64 21.10
C LEU A 8 5.53 50.79 22.61
N ASN A 9 4.37 51.17 23.15
CA ASN A 9 4.15 51.12 24.59
C ASN A 9 3.80 49.69 25.03
N VAL A 10 3.70 49.46 26.34
CA VAL A 10 3.40 48.13 26.92
C VAL A 10 2.08 47.56 26.41
N LYS A 11 1.05 48.40 26.21
CA LYS A 11 -0.26 47.95 25.71
C LYS A 11 -0.17 47.51 24.26
N ASP A 12 0.58 48.24 23.43
CA ASP A 12 0.76 47.88 22.01
C ASP A 12 1.56 46.58 21.87
N LEU A 13 2.60 46.39 22.69
CA LEU A 13 3.35 45.14 22.74
C LEU A 13 2.48 43.96 23.17
N HIS A 14 1.67 44.12 24.21
CA HIS A 14 0.75 43.09 24.66
C HIS A 14 -0.29 42.72 23.59
N ASN A 15 -0.83 43.71 22.88
CA ASN A 15 -1.76 43.47 21.78
C ASN A 15 -1.09 42.72 20.60
N LEU A 16 0.16 43.05 20.30
CA LEU A 16 0.94 42.37 19.25
C LEU A 16 1.21 40.91 19.64
N GLU A 17 1.60 40.67 20.90
CA GLU A 17 1.82 39.33 21.44
C GLU A 17 0.54 38.48 21.34
N ASN A 18 -0.60 39.01 21.79
CA ASN A 18 -1.89 38.32 21.71
C ASN A 18 -2.28 37.97 20.26
N GLN A 19 -2.07 38.90 19.31
CA GLN A 19 -2.34 38.64 17.89
C GLN A 19 -1.43 37.54 17.32
N LEU A 20 -0.15 37.55 17.67
CA LEU A 20 0.80 36.53 17.25
C LEU A 20 0.46 35.17 17.85
N GLU A 21 0.10 35.12 19.13
CA GLU A 21 -0.31 33.89 19.81
C GLU A 21 -1.55 33.29 19.15
N MET A 22 -2.60 34.09 18.94
CA MET A 22 -3.84 33.65 18.29
C MET A 22 -3.58 33.16 16.86
N SER A 23 -2.79 33.90 16.07
CA SER A 23 -2.44 33.54 14.70
C SER A 23 -1.63 32.24 14.66
N LEU A 24 -0.61 32.10 15.51
CA LEU A 24 0.22 30.91 15.60
C LEU A 24 -0.60 29.69 16.02
N ARG A 25 -1.51 29.84 16.98
CA ARG A 25 -2.44 28.78 17.37
C ARG A 25 -3.32 28.37 16.19
N GLY A 26 -3.86 29.33 15.44
CA GLY A 26 -4.65 29.05 14.24
C GLY A 26 -3.86 28.27 13.17
N VAL A 27 -2.62 28.68 12.91
CA VAL A 27 -1.71 27.97 11.98
C VAL A 27 -1.44 26.54 12.46
N ARG A 28 -1.15 26.35 13.76
CA ARG A 28 -0.89 25.02 14.33
C ARG A 28 -2.10 24.10 14.20
N VAL A 29 -3.29 24.57 14.59
CA VAL A 29 -4.53 23.79 14.48
C VAL A 29 -4.81 23.41 13.03
N LYS A 30 -4.66 24.35 12.08
CA LYS A 30 -4.88 24.06 10.67
C LYS A 30 -3.86 23.05 10.12
N LYS A 31 -2.59 23.18 10.50
CA LYS A 31 -1.53 22.24 10.11
C LYS A 31 -1.83 20.83 10.64
N GLU A 32 -2.19 20.72 11.91
CA GLU A 32 -2.52 19.45 12.55
C GLU A 32 -3.75 18.80 11.90
N GLN A 33 -4.79 19.57 11.63
CA GLN A 33 -5.97 19.07 10.92
C GLN A 33 -5.63 18.51 9.54
N ILE A 34 -4.87 19.26 8.73
CA ILE A 34 -4.47 18.82 7.38
C ILE A 34 -3.65 17.53 7.45
N LEU A 35 -2.66 17.48 8.35
CA LEU A 35 -1.80 16.30 8.48
C LEU A 35 -2.59 15.07 8.95
N ASN A 36 -3.49 15.24 9.93
CA ASN A 36 -4.33 14.15 10.42
C ASN A 36 -5.29 13.65 9.33
N ASP A 37 -5.87 14.56 8.54
CA ASP A 37 -6.73 14.20 7.42
C ASP A 37 -5.95 13.45 6.33
N GLU A 38 -4.73 13.88 6.01
CA GLU A 38 -3.87 13.21 5.03
C GLU A 38 -3.43 11.82 5.51
N ILE A 39 -3.03 11.67 6.78
CA ILE A 39 -2.71 10.37 7.38
C ILE A 39 -3.92 9.42 7.31
N ARG A 40 -5.12 9.91 7.64
CA ARG A 40 -6.35 9.11 7.60
C ARG A 40 -6.68 8.67 6.18
N GLU A 41 -6.58 9.57 5.21
CA GLU A 41 -6.83 9.25 3.80
C GLU A 41 -5.83 8.27 3.23
N LEU A 42 -4.53 8.43 3.52
CA LEU A 42 -3.49 7.50 3.10
C LEU A 42 -3.69 6.12 3.73
N SER A 43 -4.02 6.06 5.03
CA SER A 43 -4.29 4.79 5.72
C SER A 43 -5.49 4.07 5.10
N ARG A 44 -6.57 4.81 4.79
CA ARG A 44 -7.75 4.26 4.12
C ARG A 44 -7.41 3.70 2.73
N LYS A 45 -6.65 4.46 1.92
CA LYS A 45 -6.21 4.01 0.59
C LYS A 45 -5.31 2.78 0.68
N GLY A 46 -4.37 2.76 1.62
CA GLY A 46 -3.50 1.61 1.87
C GLY A 46 -4.30 0.34 2.18
N SER A 47 -5.31 0.45 3.06
CA SER A 47 -6.20 -0.67 3.39
C SER A 47 -6.97 -1.19 2.17
N MET A 48 -7.56 -0.30 1.36
CA MET A 48 -8.29 -0.70 0.15
C MET A 48 -7.38 -1.40 -0.87
N ILE A 49 -6.19 -0.85 -1.14
CA ILE A 49 -5.22 -1.45 -2.06
C ILE A 49 -4.76 -2.82 -1.55
N HIS A 50 -4.51 -2.94 -0.25
CA HIS A 50 -4.12 -4.21 0.35
C HIS A 50 -5.22 -5.27 0.16
N GLN A 51 -6.48 -4.91 0.43
CA GLN A 51 -7.60 -5.81 0.24
C GLN A 51 -7.74 -6.24 -1.23
N GLU A 52 -7.66 -5.29 -2.17
CA GLU A 52 -7.72 -5.58 -3.61
C GLU A 52 -6.58 -6.53 -4.03
N ASN A 53 -5.36 -6.29 -3.56
CA ASN A 53 -4.21 -7.16 -3.84
C ASN A 53 -4.42 -8.58 -3.33
N VAL A 54 -4.97 -8.76 -2.12
CA VAL A 54 -5.30 -10.09 -1.58
C VAL A 54 -6.32 -10.80 -2.46
N GLU A 55 -7.36 -10.10 -2.91
CA GLU A 55 -8.38 -10.65 -3.80
C GLU A 55 -7.80 -11.03 -5.18
N LEU A 56 -6.94 -10.19 -5.75
CA LEU A 56 -6.26 -10.44 -7.01
C LEU A 56 -5.32 -11.65 -6.91
N CYS A 57 -4.53 -11.75 -5.85
CA CYS A 57 -3.68 -12.91 -5.59
C CYS A 57 -4.50 -14.20 -5.50
N ARG A 58 -5.66 -14.16 -4.82
CA ARG A 58 -6.59 -15.30 -4.77
C ARG A 58 -7.08 -15.70 -6.16
N LYS A 59 -7.52 -14.74 -6.97
CA LYS A 59 -7.99 -14.99 -8.35
C LYS A 59 -6.87 -15.57 -9.23
N ALA A 60 -5.67 -15.02 -9.14
CA ALA A 60 -4.51 -15.52 -9.89
C ALA A 60 -4.16 -16.97 -9.54
N ASN A 61 -4.24 -17.32 -8.25
CA ASN A 61 -4.02 -18.69 -7.80
C ASN A 61 -5.08 -19.67 -8.34
N LEU A 62 -6.36 -19.27 -8.37
CA LEU A 62 -7.43 -20.08 -8.96
C LEU A 62 -7.20 -20.31 -10.47
N VAL A 63 -6.90 -19.26 -11.22
CA VAL A 63 -6.61 -19.37 -12.66
C VAL A 63 -5.39 -20.26 -12.90
N ARG A 64 -4.34 -20.14 -12.07
CA ARG A 64 -3.17 -21.02 -12.15
C ARG A 64 -3.56 -22.49 -11.94
N GLN A 65 -4.40 -22.77 -10.94
CA GLN A 65 -4.87 -24.13 -10.66
C GLN A 65 -5.68 -24.69 -11.83
N GLU A 66 -6.67 -23.93 -12.33
CA GLU A 66 -7.47 -24.33 -13.50
C GLU A 66 -6.60 -24.59 -14.73
N ASN A 67 -5.61 -23.73 -14.99
CA ASN A 67 -4.66 -23.91 -16.08
C ASN A 67 -3.85 -25.20 -15.95
N MET A 68 -3.42 -25.57 -14.74
CA MET A 68 -2.74 -26.86 -14.51
C MET A 68 -3.67 -28.04 -14.76
N GLU A 69 -4.93 -27.96 -14.34
CA GLU A 69 -5.91 -29.01 -14.58
C GLU A 69 -6.22 -29.17 -16.08
N LEU A 70 -6.34 -28.06 -16.81
CA LEU A 70 -6.50 -28.07 -18.27
C LEU A 70 -5.27 -28.64 -18.97
N LEU A 71 -4.06 -28.24 -18.55
CA LEU A 71 -2.81 -28.81 -19.07
C LEU A 71 -2.78 -30.32 -18.86
N LYS A 72 -3.13 -30.80 -17.66
CA LYS A 72 -3.22 -32.23 -17.36
C LYS A 72 -4.24 -32.94 -18.26
N LYS A 73 -5.38 -32.32 -18.59
CA LYS A 73 -6.37 -32.91 -19.51
C LYS A 73 -5.85 -32.98 -20.96
N VAL A 74 -5.26 -31.90 -21.47
CA VAL A 74 -4.73 -31.84 -22.84
C VAL A 74 -3.62 -32.88 -23.04
N TYR A 75 -2.66 -32.96 -22.12
CA TYR A 75 -1.51 -33.84 -22.26
C TYR A 75 -1.73 -35.24 -21.65
N GLY A 76 -2.63 -35.39 -20.68
CA GLY A 76 -2.99 -36.69 -20.09
C GLY A 76 -3.81 -37.58 -21.01
N THR A 77 -4.48 -37.01 -22.02
CA THR A 77 -5.27 -37.77 -23.01
C THR A 77 -4.39 -38.38 -24.12
N SER A 78 -3.11 -37.96 -24.26
CA SER A 78 -2.18 -38.58 -25.23
C SER A 78 -1.65 -39.95 -24.80
N ASN A 79 -1.83 -40.36 -23.54
CA ASN A 79 -1.23 -41.61 -23.05
C ASN A 79 -2.06 -42.88 -23.27
N VAL A 80 -3.07 -42.83 -24.16
CA VAL A 80 -3.83 -44.03 -24.58
C VAL A 80 -3.43 -44.51 -25.98
N ASN A 81 -2.64 -43.74 -26.75
CA ASN A 81 -2.17 -44.19 -28.06
C ASN A 81 -0.66 -44.06 -28.22
N SER A 82 -0.02 -45.23 -28.22
CA SER A 82 1.26 -45.54 -28.86
C SER A 82 2.53 -45.03 -28.19
N SER A 83 3.13 -45.94 -27.43
CA SER A 83 4.57 -46.14 -27.28
C SER A 83 5.40 -45.61 -28.47
N ASN A 84 6.22 -44.58 -28.26
CA ASN A 84 7.67 -44.53 -28.56
C ASN A 84 8.20 -43.09 -28.38
N GLU A 85 9.43 -42.98 -27.85
CA GLU A 85 10.38 -41.86 -27.97
C GLU A 85 10.10 -40.48 -27.31
N ASN A 86 10.89 -40.26 -26.25
CA ASN A 86 11.82 -39.13 -26.08
C ASN A 86 11.25 -37.69 -26.03
N GLY A 87 11.24 -37.15 -24.80
CA GLY A 87 11.72 -35.79 -24.53
C GLY A 87 10.75 -34.64 -24.74
N PHE A 88 9.88 -34.36 -23.77
CA PHE A 88 9.41 -33.00 -23.52
C PHE A 88 9.16 -32.79 -22.02
N TYR A 89 10.21 -32.37 -21.31
CA TYR A 89 10.09 -31.70 -20.02
C TYR A 89 10.04 -30.20 -20.27
N PRO A 90 8.87 -29.52 -20.21
CA PRO A 90 8.85 -28.08 -20.20
C PRO A 90 9.23 -27.63 -18.79
N TYR A 91 10.53 -27.37 -18.64
CA TYR A 91 11.16 -26.43 -17.70
C TYR A 91 10.53 -26.30 -16.30
N GLU A 92 11.30 -26.78 -15.32
CA GLU A 92 11.43 -26.24 -13.95
C GLU A 92 10.37 -25.21 -13.50
N LEU A 93 9.33 -25.65 -12.78
CA LEU A 93 8.70 -24.80 -11.76
C LEU A 93 9.19 -25.30 -10.40
N ARG A 94 10.37 -24.82 -10.00
CA ARG A 94 10.95 -25.07 -8.67
C ARG A 94 9.87 -24.90 -7.61
N THR A 95 9.59 -25.99 -6.92
CA THR A 95 9.07 -25.97 -5.57
C THR A 95 10.01 -25.18 -4.67
N ALA A 96 9.53 -24.09 -4.09
CA ALA A 96 10.04 -23.58 -2.83
C ALA A 96 8.82 -23.09 -2.05
N GLU A 97 8.41 -23.95 -1.12
CA GLU A 97 7.65 -23.55 0.05
C GLU A 97 8.38 -22.37 0.72
N ASP A 98 7.67 -21.27 0.93
CA ASP A 98 7.83 -20.49 2.14
C ASP A 98 6.44 -19.95 2.57
N PRO A 99 5.82 -20.52 3.61
CA PRO A 99 4.54 -20.04 4.14
C PRO A 99 4.68 -18.84 5.08
N HIS A 100 5.86 -18.22 5.24
CA HIS A 100 6.04 -17.09 6.17
C HIS A 100 6.92 -15.96 5.62
N VAL A 101 6.41 -15.22 4.64
CA VAL A 101 6.76 -13.79 4.56
C VAL A 101 5.66 -13.02 5.28
N ALA A 102 5.85 -12.86 6.59
CA ALA A 102 5.19 -11.81 7.34
C ALA A 102 5.55 -10.48 6.65
N ILE A 103 4.63 -9.97 5.83
CA ILE A 103 4.66 -8.56 5.43
C ILE A 103 4.23 -7.80 6.68
N HIS A 104 5.19 -7.56 7.57
CA HIS A 104 5.09 -6.47 8.52
C HIS A 104 5.12 -5.17 7.71
N LEU A 105 3.96 -4.53 7.60
CA LEU A 105 3.80 -3.10 7.37
C LEU A 105 2.83 -2.58 8.41
#